data_AF-A0A519GFT7-F1
#
_entry.id   AF-A0A519GFT7-F1
#
_cell.length_a   1.000
_cell.length_b   1.000
_cell.length_c   1.000
_cell.angle_alpha   90.00
_cell.angle_beta   90.00
_cell.angle_gamma   90.00
#
_symmetry.space_group_name_H-M   'P 1'
#
loop_
_entity.id
_entity.type
_entity.pdbx_description
1 polymer ?
#
loop_
_entity_poly.entity_id
_entity_poly.type
_entity_poly.pdbx_seq_one_letter_code
_entity_poly.pdbx_strand_id
1 'polypeptide(L)' 'VDAGVDTGPIVAQVTVPVADDDDVTSLHERIKVAERNMLVESVGRMAREGISVKDRRVRFGG' A
#
# COMPACT_ATOMS: atom_id res chain seq x y z
N VAL A 1 11.65 1.32 -7.97
CA VAL A 1 10.62 1.07 -8.99
C VAL A 1 11.26 0.14 -10.01
N ASP A 2 10.74 -1.07 -10.17
CA ASP A 2 11.23 -2.03 -11.16
C ASP A 2 10.70 -1.69 -12.56
N ALA A 3 11.16 -2.41 -13.59
CA ALA A 3 10.81 -2.10 -14.98
C ALA A 3 9.40 -2.55 -15.39
N GLY A 4 8.70 -3.30 -14.53
CA GLY A 4 7.30 -3.69 -14.72
C GLY A 4 6.37 -2.74 -13.97
N VAL A 5 5.19 -2.50 -14.54
CA VAL A 5 4.12 -1.77 -13.84
C VAL A 5 3.52 -2.71 -12.81
N ASP A 6 3.45 -2.25 -11.55
CA ASP A 6 2.88 -2.99 -10.41
C ASP A 6 3.52 -4.36 -10.11
N THR A 7 4.79 -4.56 -10.49
CA THR A 7 5.51 -5.83 -10.25
C THR A 7 6.42 -5.84 -9.02
N GLY A 8 6.59 -4.70 -8.34
CA GLY A 8 7.44 -4.58 -7.16
C GLY A 8 7.01 -5.47 -5.99
N PRO A 9 7.88 -5.66 -4.98
CA PRO A 9 7.51 -6.34 -3.74
C PRO A 9 6.48 -5.52 -2.96
N ILE A 10 5.49 -6.18 -2.39
CA ILE A 10 4.44 -5.54 -1.59
C ILE A 10 5.03 -5.03 -0.27
N VAL A 11 4.82 -3.75 0.03
CA VAL A 11 5.30 -3.08 1.26
C VAL A 11 4.21 -3.10 2.34
N ALA A 12 2.99 -2.75 1.97
CA ALA A 12 1.83 -2.68 2.85
C ALA A 12 0.56 -2.92 2.03
N GLN A 13 -0.50 -3.38 2.71
CA GLN A 13 -1.82 -3.57 2.13
C GLN A 13 -2.89 -3.16 3.13
N VAL A 14 -4.01 -2.69 2.61
CA VAL A 14 -5.20 -2.33 3.39
C VAL A 14 -6.42 -2.93 2.71
N THR A 15 -7.31 -3.50 3.52
CA THR A 15 -8.60 -4.03 3.04
C THR A 15 -9.63 -2.90 3.01
N VAL A 16 -10.40 -2.82 1.93
CA VAL A 16 -11.52 -1.89 1.80
C VAL A 16 -12.79 -2.72 1.56
N PRO A 17 -13.82 -2.61 2.42
CA PRO A 17 -15.06 -3.32 2.20
C PRO A 17 -15.81 -2.75 1.00
N VAL A 18 -16.45 -3.63 0.24
CA VAL A 18 -17.45 -3.30 -0.77
C VAL A 18 -18.81 -3.40 -0.11
N ALA A 19 -19.62 -2.36 -0.22
CA ALA A 19 -20.99 -2.28 0.30
C ALA A 19 -22.00 -2.57 -0.82
N ASP A 20 -23.21 -2.98 -0.44
CA ASP A 20 -24.26 -3.36 -1.40
C ASP A 20 -24.69 -2.21 -2.33
N ASP A 21 -24.51 -0.97 -1.89
CA ASP A 21 -24.86 0.26 -2.60
C ASP A 21 -23.66 0.96 -3.27
N ASP A 22 -22.47 0.34 -3.26
CA ASP A 22 -21.31 0.91 -3.93
C ASP A 22 -21.49 0.91 -5.46
N ASP A 23 -21.21 2.07 -6.06
CA ASP A 23 -20.85 2.18 -7.47
C ASP A 23 -19.32 2.24 -7.64
N VAL A 24 -18.85 2.27 -8.89
CA VAL A 24 -17.41 2.36 -9.19
C VAL A 24 -16.79 3.60 -8.55
N THR A 25 -17.48 4.73 -8.56
CA THR A 25 -16.95 6.01 -8.07
C THR A 25 -16.78 6.00 -6.55
N SER A 26 -17.83 5.62 -5.83
CA SER A 26 -17.87 5.56 -4.37
C SER A 26 -16.87 4.55 -3.80
N LEU A 27 -16.78 3.35 -4.40
CA LEU A 27 -15.77 2.38 -4.03
C LEU A 27 -14.36 2.88 -4.32
N HIS A 28 -14.13 3.48 -5.49
CA HIS A 28 -12.82 3.99 -5.87
C HIS A 28 -12.36 5.15 -4.97
N GLU A 29 -13.25 6.04 -4.56
CA GLU A 29 -12.91 7.09 -3.58
C GLU A 29 -12.61 6.50 -2.18
N ARG A 30 -13.34 5.47 -1.76
CA ARG A 30 -13.03 4.75 -0.50
C ARG A 30 -11.64 4.11 -0.55
N ILE A 31 -11.28 3.51 -1.69
CA ILE A 31 -9.95 2.95 -1.94
C ILE A 31 -8.88 4.04 -1.87
N LYS A 32 -9.05 5.18 -2.55
CA LYS A 32 -8.08 6.29 -2.52
C LYS A 32 -7.81 6.82 -1.13
N VAL A 33 -8.86 6.95 -0.30
CA VAL A 33 -8.71 7.41 1.09
C VAL A 33 -7.89 6.42 1.90
N ALA A 34 -8.20 5.11 1.80
CA ALA A 34 -7.45 4.07 2.49
C ALA A 34 -5.99 3.99 2.01
N GLU A 35 -5.79 4.06 0.69
CA GLU A 35 -4.46 4.05 0.06
C GLU A 35 -3.60 5.21 0.53
N ARG A 36 -4.14 6.45 0.51
CA ARG A 36 -3.39 7.65 0.94
C ARG A 36 -2.91 7.54 2.38
N ASN A 37 -3.77 7.07 3.27
CA ASN A 37 -3.43 6.90 4.69
C ASN A 37 -2.32 5.84 4.86
N MET A 38 -2.50 4.67 4.24
CA MET A 38 -1.51 3.58 4.27
C MET A 38 -0.17 4.01 3.69
N LEU A 39 -0.18 4.76 2.57
CA LEU A 39 1.03 5.23 1.90
C LEU A 39 1.84 6.16 2.81
N VAL A 40 1.19 7.16 3.42
CA VAL A 40 1.85 8.12 4.32
C VAL A 40 2.45 7.40 5.53
N GLU A 41 1.69 6.50 6.15
CA GLU A 41 2.18 5.71 7.28
C GLU A 41 3.40 4.87 6.88
N SER A 42 3.30 4.12 5.78
CA SER A 42 4.35 3.23 5.31
C SER A 42 5.63 3.99 4.98
N VAL A 43 5.53 5.08 4.22
CA VAL A 43 6.69 5.94 3.89
C VAL A 43 7.32 6.53 5.16
N GLY A 44 6.49 7.01 6.10
CA GLY A 44 6.98 7.51 7.37
C GLY A 44 7.71 6.46 8.21
N ARG A 45 7.28 5.20 8.16
CA ARG A 45 7.98 4.07 8.79
C ARG A 45 9.28 3.75 8.06
N MET A 46 9.27 3.69 6.73
CA MET A 46 10.48 3.46 5.93
C MET A 46 11.57 4.50 6.24
N ALA A 47 11.20 5.77 6.39
CA ALA A 47 12.14 6.84 6.69
C ALA A 47 12.74 6.77 8.10
N ARG A 48 11.97 6.27 9.10
CA ARG A 48 12.39 6.22 10.51
C ARG A 48 13.09 4.90 10.88
N GLU A 49 12.58 3.79 10.36
CA GLU A 49 13.00 2.43 10.73
C GLU A 49 13.96 1.82 9.70
N GLY A 50 14.01 2.37 8.48
CA GLY A 50 14.63 1.71 7.34
C GLY A 50 13.82 0.51 6.86
N ILE A 51 14.25 -0.07 5.73
CA ILE A 51 13.69 -1.31 5.19
C ILE A 51 14.79 -2.21 4.65
N SER A 52 14.52 -3.51 4.67
CA SER A 52 15.27 -4.51 3.91
C SER A 52 14.35 -5.23 2.93
N VAL A 53 14.89 -5.58 1.77
CA VAL A 53 14.20 -6.37 0.74
C VAL A 53 15.00 -7.63 0.47
N LYS A 54 14.38 -8.79 0.66
CA LYS A 54 14.95 -10.09 0.31
C LYS A 54 13.98 -10.84 -0.59
N ASP A 55 14.46 -11.27 -1.76
CA ASP A 55 13.64 -11.80 -2.84
C ASP A 55 12.51 -10.82 -3.20
N ARG A 56 11.25 -11.16 -2.86
CA ARG A 56 10.08 -10.30 -3.08
C ARG A 56 9.40 -9.88 -1.77
N ARG A 57 10.11 -9.92 -0.65
CA ARG A 57 9.57 -9.59 0.68
C ARG A 57 10.26 -8.36 1.26
N VAL A 58 9.44 -7.41 1.69
CA VAL A 58 9.86 -6.20 2.41
C VAL A 58 9.75 -6.46 3.91
N ARG A 59 10.74 -6.02 4.67
CA ARG A 59 10.69 -5.95 6.14
C ARG A 59 11.02 -4.53 6.57
N PHE A 60 10.22 -3.99 7.49
CA PHE A 60 10.52 -2.76 8.20
C PHE A 60 11.51 -3.03 9.33
N GLY A 61 12.43 -2.11 9.56
CA GLY A 61 13.53 -2.31 10.51
C GLY A 61 14.62 -3.22 9.95
N GLY A 62 15.80 -3.14 10.57
CA GLY A 62 16.94 -4.04 10.35
C GLY A 62 16.79 -5.34 11.11
#